data_AF-A0A7C7R8F4-F1
#
_entry.id   AF-A0A7C7R8F4-F1
#
_cell.length_a   1.000
_cell.length_b   1.000
_cell.length_c   1.000
_cell.angle_alpha   90.00
_cell.angle_beta   90.00
_cell.angle_gamma   90.00
#
_symmetry.space_group_name_H-M   'P 1'
#
loop_
_entity.id
_entity.type
_entity.pdbx_description
1 polymer ?
#
loop_
_entity_poly.entity_id
_entity_poly.type
_entity_poly.pdbx_seq_one_letter_code
_entity_poly.pdbx_strand_id
1 'polypeptide(L)'
;MLRTDEILSTIEMLHAEHLDVRAVTLALNVDDCAAPSVDHLCRKLQSKITSRASRLVEVCDRVGAKYGIPVTNKRLAITPISTLLAGHGH
;
A
#
# COMPACT_ATOMS: atom_id res chain seq x y z
N MET A 1 -14.81 -37.52 14.09
CA MET A 1 -14.85 -37.75 12.63
C MET A 1 -15.19 -36.43 12.00
N LEU A 2 -14.25 -35.83 11.25
CA LEU A 2 -14.56 -34.70 10.38
C LEU A 2 -15.58 -35.19 9.36
N ARG A 3 -16.77 -34.58 9.35
CA ARG A 3 -17.82 -35.02 8.45
C ARG A 3 -17.49 -34.52 7.05
N THR A 4 -17.75 -35.32 6.02
CA THR A 4 -17.46 -34.97 4.63
C THR A 4 -18.13 -33.65 4.23
N ASP A 5 -19.26 -33.35 4.83
CA ASP A 5 -20.02 -32.10 4.80
C ASP A 5 -19.25 -30.89 5.35
N GLU A 6 -18.46 -31.01 6.42
CA GLU A 6 -17.60 -29.92 6.91
C GLU A 6 -16.42 -29.66 5.98
N ILE A 7 -15.86 -30.72 5.39
CA ILE A 7 -14.76 -30.63 4.42
C ILE A 7 -15.27 -29.97 3.14
N LEU A 8 -16.43 -30.40 2.63
CA LEU A 8 -17.10 -29.79 1.47
C LEU A 8 -17.51 -28.35 1.76
N SER A 9 -18.07 -28.06 2.93
CA SER A 9 -18.40 -26.69 3.37
C SER A 9 -17.17 -25.80 3.43
N THR A 10 -16.02 -26.29 3.91
CA THR A 10 -14.79 -25.50 3.97
C THR A 10 -14.22 -25.24 2.57
N ILE A 11 -14.29 -26.24 1.69
CA ILE A 11 -13.90 -26.11 0.28
C ILE A 11 -14.83 -25.15 -0.46
N GLU A 12 -16.14 -25.25 -0.23
CA GLU A 12 -17.14 -24.32 -0.76
C GLU A 12 -16.93 -22.91 -0.20
N MET A 13 -16.63 -22.73 1.09
CA MET A 13 -16.33 -21.40 1.64
C MET A 13 -15.06 -20.79 1.02
N LEU A 14 -14.05 -21.62 0.73
CA LEU A 14 -12.82 -21.22 0.03
C LEU A 14 -13.05 -20.89 -1.46
N HIS A 15 -13.98 -21.59 -2.12
CA HIS A 15 -14.35 -21.34 -3.53
C HIS A 15 -15.45 -20.28 -3.70
N ALA A 16 -16.32 -20.07 -2.71
CA ALA A 16 -17.52 -19.24 -2.76
C ALA A 16 -17.28 -17.82 -2.21
N GLU A 17 -16.23 -17.60 -1.44
CA GLU A 17 -15.89 -16.25 -1.03
C GLU A 17 -15.04 -15.61 -2.13
N HIS A 18 -15.64 -14.66 -2.88
CA HIS A 18 -14.93 -13.69 -3.72
C HIS A 18 -14.01 -12.81 -2.83
N LEU A 19 -13.00 -13.39 -2.20
CA LEU A 19 -12.08 -12.71 -1.31
C LEU A 19 -11.32 -11.67 -2.13
N ASP A 20 -11.56 -10.39 -1.86
CA ASP A 20 -10.82 -9.27 -2.44
C ASP A 20 -9.73 -8.81 -1.46
N VAL A 21 -8.55 -8.47 -2.00
CA VAL A 21 -7.57 -7.74 -1.19
C VAL A 21 -8.09 -6.32 -1.03
N ARG A 22 -8.65 -6.02 0.14
CA ARG A 22 -9.24 -4.71 0.44
C ARG A 22 -8.26 -3.57 0.23
N ALA A 23 -7.00 -3.70 0.64
CA ALA A 23 -5.99 -2.68 0.43
C ALA A 23 -4.56 -3.24 0.47
N VAL A 24 -3.70 -2.68 -0.38
CA VAL A 24 -2.24 -2.73 -0.25
C VAL A 24 -1.76 -1.32 0.07
N THR A 25 -0.94 -1.18 1.11
CA THR A 25 -0.37 0.12 1.50
C THR A 25 1.14 0.07 1.39
N LEU A 26 1.73 0.99 0.63
CA LEU A 26 3.17 1.20 0.60
C LEU A 26 3.52 2.32 1.60
N ALA A 27 4.28 1.96 2.63
CA ALA A 27 4.78 2.90 3.61
C ALA A 27 6.15 3.45 3.17
N LEU A 28 6.31 4.77 3.19
CA LEU A 28 7.55 5.45 2.85
C LEU A 28 8.05 6.27 4.05
N ASN A 29 9.27 5.98 4.50
CA ASN A 29 9.98 6.90 5.37
C ASN A 29 10.40 8.12 4.54
N VAL A 30 10.06 9.33 4.98
CA VAL A 30 10.39 10.59 4.31
C VAL A 30 11.26 11.53 5.16
N ASP A 31 11.84 11.08 6.27
CA ASP A 31 12.67 11.91 7.15
C ASP A 31 13.94 12.43 6.45
N ASP A 32 14.49 11.64 5.53
CA ASP A 32 15.61 12.03 4.66
C ASP A 32 15.22 13.11 3.61
N CYS A 33 13.94 13.42 3.47
CA CYS A 33 13.48 14.52 2.62
C CYS A 33 13.66 15.90 3.26
N ALA A 34 14.03 15.98 4.55
CA ALA A 34 14.31 17.26 5.24
C ALA A 34 15.21 18.17 4.40
N ALA A 35 14.87 19.45 4.36
CA ALA A 35 15.55 20.47 3.55
C ALA A 35 15.47 21.83 4.26
N PRO A 36 16.30 22.82 3.88
CA PRO A 36 16.29 24.16 4.49
C PRO A 36 15.08 25.03 4.10
N SER A 37 14.43 24.73 2.97
CA SER A 37 13.25 25.45 2.50
C SER A 37 12.13 24.47 2.19
N VAL A 38 10.90 24.94 2.39
CA VAL A 38 9.68 24.15 2.12
C VAL A 38 9.60 23.75 0.64
N ASP A 39 9.98 24.63 -0.28
CA ASP A 39 10.04 24.30 -1.71
C ASP A 39 10.98 23.13 -2.01
N HIS A 40 12.16 23.12 -1.38
CA HIS A 40 13.13 22.06 -1.58
C HIS A 40 12.65 20.74 -0.94
N LEU A 41 12.03 20.81 0.24
CA LEU A 41 11.38 19.68 0.90
C LEU A 41 10.32 19.04 -0.02
N CYS A 42 9.42 19.85 -0.56
CA CYS A 42 8.35 19.41 -1.46
C CYS A 42 8.89 18.71 -2.71
N ARG A 43 9.96 19.24 -3.32
CA ARG A 43 10.62 18.60 -4.48
C ARG A 43 11.22 17.24 -4.11
N LYS A 44 11.89 17.14 -2.95
CA LYS A 44 12.46 15.87 -2.47
C LYS A 44 11.37 14.84 -2.19
N LEU A 45 10.27 15.25 -1.54
CA LEU A 45 9.10 14.40 -1.30
C LEU A 45 8.49 13.88 -2.60
N GLN A 46 8.22 14.78 -3.55
CA GLN A 46 7.63 14.42 -4.84
C GLN A 46 8.52 13.43 -5.60
N SER A 47 9.83 13.69 -5.66
CA SER A 47 10.79 12.80 -6.31
C SER A 47 10.82 11.41 -5.66
N LYS A 48 10.90 11.36 -4.33
CA LYS A 48 10.96 10.09 -3.58
C LYS A 48 9.67 9.29 -3.71
N ILE A 49 8.51 9.92 -3.52
CA ILE A 49 7.20 9.26 -3.62
C ILE A 49 7.01 8.70 -5.04
N THR A 50 7.23 9.54 -6.06
CA THR A 50 7.05 9.12 -7.45
C THR A 50 8.00 7.99 -7.82
N SER A 51 9.28 8.08 -7.42
CA SER A 51 10.28 7.05 -7.71
C SER A 51 9.89 5.71 -7.07
N ARG A 52 9.56 5.71 -5.77
CA ARG A 52 9.29 4.47 -5.00
C ARG A 52 7.92 3.87 -5.29
N ALA A 53 6.91 4.69 -5.55
CA ALA A 53 5.54 4.25 -5.80
C ALA A 53 5.20 4.06 -7.28
N SER A 54 6.11 4.42 -8.21
CA SER A 54 5.90 4.39 -9.68
C SER A 54 5.24 3.11 -10.20
N ARG A 55 5.57 1.96 -9.60
CA ARG A 55 5.10 0.65 -10.03
C ARG A 55 4.08 0.00 -9.10
N LEU A 56 3.62 0.70 -8.05
CA LEU A 56 2.72 0.12 -7.06
C LEU A 56 1.44 -0.42 -7.72
N VAL A 57 0.85 0.36 -8.64
CA VAL A 57 -0.38 -0.02 -9.33
C VAL A 57 -0.14 -1.20 -10.27
N GLU A 58 0.84 -1.07 -11.17
CA GLU A 58 1.23 -2.12 -12.12
C GLU A 58 1.48 -3.47 -11.42
N VAL A 59 2.24 -3.46 -10.32
CA VAL A 59 2.58 -4.67 -9.58
C VAL A 59 1.37 -5.26 -8.89
N CYS A 60 0.55 -4.45 -8.20
CA CYS A 60 -0.66 -4.93 -7.54
C CYS A 60 -1.65 -5.53 -8.54
N ASP A 61 -1.84 -4.91 -9.71
CA ASP A 61 -2.74 -5.42 -10.74
C ASP A 61 -2.21 -6.71 -11.36
N ARG A 62 -0.90 -6.79 -11.63
CA ARG A 62 -0.27 -8.01 -12.12
C ARG A 62 -0.37 -9.16 -11.11
N VAL A 63 -0.16 -8.88 -9.83
CA VAL A 63 -0.33 -9.88 -8.76
C VAL A 63 -1.79 -10.30 -8.67
N GLY A 64 -2.73 -9.35 -8.69
CA GLY A 64 -4.15 -9.67 -8.63
C GLY A 64 -4.62 -10.53 -9.81
N ALA A 65 -4.17 -10.21 -11.03
CA ALA A 65 -4.44 -11.01 -12.21
C ALA A 65 -3.85 -12.43 -12.12
N LYS A 66 -2.64 -12.57 -11.57
CA LYS A 66 -1.97 -13.87 -11.42
C LYS A 66 -2.72 -14.82 -10.48
N TYR A 67 -3.31 -14.30 -9.41
CA TYR A 67 -3.98 -15.10 -8.38
C TYR A 67 -5.51 -15.07 -8.50
N GLY A 68 -6.08 -14.35 -9.46
CA GLY A 68 -7.53 -14.20 -9.61
C GLY A 68 -8.19 -13.41 -8.47
N ILE A 69 -7.42 -12.63 -7.70
CA ILE A 69 -7.86 -11.91 -6.51
C ILE A 69 -7.62 -10.41 -6.74
N PRO A 70 -8.68 -9.58 -6.91
CA PRO A 70 -8.49 -8.16 -7.18
C PRO A 70 -7.93 -7.41 -5.97
N VAL A 71 -7.05 -6.42 -6.22
CA VAL A 71 -6.57 -5.47 -5.21
C VAL A 71 -7.37 -4.18 -5.32
N THR A 72 -8.33 -4.01 -4.41
CA THR A 72 -9.34 -2.94 -4.45
C THR A 72 -8.75 -1.55 -4.16
N ASN A 73 -7.89 -1.43 -3.15
CA ASN A 73 -7.23 -0.16 -2.80
C ASN A 73 -5.71 -0.26 -2.85
N LYS A 74 -5.06 0.79 -3.34
CA LYS A 74 -3.61 0.91 -3.42
C LYS A 74 -3.23 2.25 -2.79
N ARG A 75 -2.70 2.21 -1.57
CA ARG A 75 -2.53 3.38 -0.70
C ARG A 75 -1.06 3.68 -0.48
N LEU A 76 -0.79 4.95 -0.18
CA LEU A 76 0.50 5.40 0.32
C LEU A 76 0.34 5.89 1.75
N ALA A 77 1.28 5.50 2.60
CA ALA A 77 1.44 6.05 3.95
C ALA A 77 2.85 6.61 4.07
N ILE A 78 3.01 7.76 4.73
CA ILE A 78 4.30 8.43 4.88
C ILE A 78 4.54 8.82 6.34
N THR A 79 5.80 9.05 6.71
CA THR A 79 6.12 9.64 8.02
C THR A 79 5.32 10.93 8.23
N PRO A 80 4.77 11.19 9.44
CA PRO A 80 4.03 12.41 9.72
C PRO A 80 4.81 13.67 9.33
N ILE A 81 4.22 14.51 8.48
CA ILE A 81 4.87 15.71 7.94
C ILE A 81 5.17 16.74 9.03
N SER A 82 4.41 16.74 10.13
CA SER A 82 4.68 17.57 11.30
C SER A 82 6.11 17.39 11.84
N THR A 83 6.63 16.15 11.83
CA THR A 83 8.00 15.84 12.27
C THR A 83 9.04 16.49 11.37
N LEU A 84 8.79 16.55 10.06
CA LEU A 84 9.67 17.22 9.08
C LEU A 84 9.59 18.74 9.14
N LEU A 85 8.42 19.29 9.47
CA LEU A 85 8.20 20.73 9.56
C LEU A 85 8.61 21.33 10.91
N ALA A 86 8.93 20.52 11.92
CA ALA A 86 9.38 21.00 13.23
C ALA A 86 10.60 21.96 13.16
N GLY A 87 11.47 21.80 12.14
CA GLY A 87 12.60 22.70 11.89
C GLY A 87 12.29 23.93 11.02
N HIS A 88 11.06 24.07 10.51
CA HIS A 88 10.62 25.14 9.63
C HIS A 88 9.70 26.17 10.32
N GLY A 89 9.58 26.11 11.65
CA GLY A 89 8.81 27.06 12.44
C GLY A 89 9.56 28.38 12.62
N HIS A 90 9.12 29.40 11.87
CA HIS A 90 9.32 30.81 12.19
C HIS A 90 8.01 31.40 12.70
#